data_AF-A0ABD5WME0-F1
#
_entry.id   AF-A0ABD5WME0-F1
#
_cell.length_a   1.000
_cell.length_b   1.000
_cell.length_c   1.000
_cell.angle_alpha   90.00
_cell.angle_beta   90.00
_cell.angle_gamma   90.00
#
_symmetry.space_group_name_H-M   'P 1'
#
loop_
_entity.id
_entity.type
_entity.pdbx_description
1 polymer ?
#
loop_
_entity_poly.entity_id
_entity_poly.type
_entity_poly.pdbx_seq_one_letter_code
_entity_poly.pdbx_strand_id
1 'polypeptide(L)'
;MKQGGEASAQTLPYSDDISLEEAYDKLDKTVQEVYQDSDMKYPGGRYTYDLDTAAREARLGADKNWALPKPFVKGVHTRMINRFGPTDANPHLEESEPEGDEKFVWEVTW
;
A
#
# COMPACT_ATOMS: atom_id res chain seq x y z
N MET A 1 -3.75 8.74 -14.42
CA MET A 1 -3.73 7.34 -13.91
C MET A 1 -4.00 7.21 -12.40
N LYS A 2 -4.12 8.27 -11.58
CA LYS A 2 -4.54 8.18 -10.15
C LYS A 2 -5.80 7.33 -9.94
N GLN A 3 -6.80 7.48 -10.82
CA GLN A 3 -8.06 6.72 -10.77
C GLN A 3 -7.89 5.20 -10.85
N GLY A 4 -6.82 4.68 -11.45
CA GLY A 4 -6.62 3.23 -11.60
C GLY A 4 -6.23 2.54 -10.29
N GLY A 5 -5.40 3.19 -9.46
CA GLY A 5 -4.96 2.63 -8.17
C GLY A 5 -6.09 2.60 -7.16
N GLU A 6 -6.83 3.71 -7.05
CA GLU A 6 -7.99 3.81 -6.17
C GLU A 6 -9.10 2.82 -6.57
N ALA A 7 -9.36 2.64 -7.88
CA ALA A 7 -10.33 1.67 -8.37
C ALA A 7 -9.90 0.22 -8.13
N SER A 8 -8.61 -0.10 -8.26
CA SER A 8 -8.09 -1.45 -8.00
C SER A 8 -8.22 -1.84 -6.52
N ALA A 9 -8.04 -0.87 -5.61
CA ALA A 9 -8.26 -1.08 -4.18
C ALA A 9 -9.75 -1.21 -3.80
N GLN A 10 -10.68 -0.68 -4.61
CA GLN A 10 -12.12 -0.89 -4.43
C GLN A 10 -12.54 -2.34 -4.74
N THR A 11 -11.86 -2.99 -5.68
CA THR A 11 -12.16 -4.38 -6.07
C THR A 11 -11.58 -5.43 -5.12
N LEU A 12 -10.86 -5.01 -4.06
CA LEU A 12 -10.33 -5.93 -3.06
C LEU A 12 -11.51 -6.62 -2.33
N PRO A 13 -11.62 -7.96 -2.37
CA PRO A 13 -12.73 -8.72 -1.82
C PRO A 13 -12.60 -8.90 -0.29
N TYR A 14 -12.02 -7.92 0.39
CA TYR A 14 -11.80 -7.95 1.83
C TYR A 14 -13.06 -7.48 2.54
N SER A 15 -13.34 -8.08 3.69
CA SER A 15 -14.39 -7.62 4.59
C SER A 15 -14.04 -6.22 5.11
N ASP A 16 -15.04 -5.36 5.32
CA ASP A 16 -14.84 -3.98 5.78
C ASP A 16 -14.57 -3.87 7.30
N ASP A 17 -14.60 -5.00 8.02
CA ASP A 17 -14.39 -5.09 9.47
C ASP A 17 -12.94 -5.41 9.87
N ILE A 18 -12.02 -5.53 8.91
CA ILE A 18 -10.59 -5.77 9.18
C ILE A 18 -9.86 -4.47 9.50
N SER A 19 -8.78 -4.58 10.28
CA SER A 19 -7.94 -3.42 10.59
C SER A 19 -7.12 -2.96 9.37
N LEU A 20 -6.63 -1.72 9.40
CA LEU A 20 -5.72 -1.20 8.38
C LEU A 20 -4.46 -2.06 8.22
N GLU A 21 -3.90 -2.55 9.33
CA GLU A 21 -2.74 -3.43 9.35
C GLU A 21 -3.06 -4.77 8.66
N GLU A 22 -4.18 -5.41 9.03
CA GLU A 22 -4.63 -6.66 8.40
C GLU A 22 -4.90 -6.49 6.90
N ALA A 23 -5.39 -5.32 6.48
CA ALA A 23 -5.62 -5.01 5.09
C ALA A 23 -4.30 -4.92 4.30
N TYR A 24 -3.25 -4.31 4.86
CA TYR A 24 -1.92 -4.27 4.23
C TYR A 24 -1.27 -5.65 4.18
N ASP A 25 -1.38 -6.44 5.25
CA ASP A 25 -0.91 -7.83 5.28
C ASP A 25 -1.57 -8.67 4.17
N LYS A 26 -2.88 -8.52 3.97
CA LYS A 26 -3.62 -9.22 2.91
C LYS A 26 -3.23 -8.70 1.52
N LEU A 27 -3.00 -7.40 1.36
CA LEU A 27 -2.53 -6.81 0.10
C LEU A 27 -1.18 -7.40 -0.31
N ASP A 28 -0.23 -7.48 0.61
CA ASP A 28 1.09 -8.06 0.33
C ASP A 28 0.98 -9.57 0.01
N LYS A 29 0.20 -10.32 0.78
CA LYS A 29 -0.04 -11.76 0.51
C LYS A 29 -0.66 -12.00 -0.87
N THR A 30 -1.66 -11.20 -1.25
CA THR A 30 -2.31 -11.32 -2.57
C THR A 30 -1.32 -11.10 -3.71
N VAL A 31 -0.40 -10.16 -3.56
CA VAL A 31 0.68 -9.93 -4.53
C VAL A 31 1.63 -11.13 -4.58
N GLN A 32 1.98 -11.70 -3.43
CA GLN A 32 2.88 -12.87 -3.37
C GLN A 32 2.25 -14.13 -3.99
N GLU A 33 0.96 -14.38 -3.76
CA GLU A 33 0.25 -15.56 -4.29
C GLU A 33 0.28 -15.62 -5.82
N VAL A 34 0.27 -14.47 -6.51
CA VAL A 34 0.39 -14.39 -7.98
C VAL A 34 1.74 -14.91 -8.48
N TYR A 35 2.76 -14.90 -7.63
CA TYR A 35 4.14 -15.24 -7.98
C TYR A 35 4.72 -16.39 -7.14
N GLN A 36 3.87 -17.19 -6.51
CA GLN A 36 4.27 -18.28 -5.61
C GLN A 36 5.21 -19.32 -6.25
N ASP A 37 5.20 -19.46 -7.58
CA ASP A 37 6.04 -20.38 -8.34
C ASP A 37 7.39 -19.78 -8.78
N SER A 38 7.74 -18.57 -8.31
CA SER A 38 9.00 -17.91 -8.62
C SER A 38 10.06 -18.16 -7.55
N ASP A 39 11.31 -18.42 -7.99
CA ASP A 39 12.48 -18.49 -7.11
C ASP A 39 12.88 -17.10 -6.54
N MET A 40 12.30 -16.03 -7.07
CA MET A 40 12.50 -14.67 -6.55
C MET A 40 11.53 -14.40 -5.40
N LYS A 41 12.01 -13.74 -4.35
CA LYS A 41 11.18 -13.39 -3.17
C LYS A 41 10.00 -12.48 -3.53
N TYR A 42 10.18 -11.54 -4.47
CA TYR A 42 9.16 -10.57 -4.91
C TYR A 42 9.34 -10.19 -6.40
N PRO A 43 9.06 -11.08 -7.36
CA PRO A 43 9.32 -10.83 -8.79
C PRO A 43 8.43 -9.74 -9.39
N GLY A 44 7.22 -9.53 -8.86
CA GLY A 44 6.36 -8.40 -9.21
C GLY A 44 6.58 -7.14 -8.38
N GLY A 45 7.54 -7.20 -7.44
CA GLY A 45 7.71 -6.25 -6.35
C GLY A 45 6.72 -6.44 -5.22
N ARG A 46 6.77 -5.51 -4.25
CA ARG A 46 5.85 -5.45 -3.11
C ARG A 46 5.52 -4.02 -2.72
N TYR A 47 4.42 -3.87 -1.99
CA TYR A 47 4.16 -2.67 -1.20
C TYR A 47 5.05 -2.71 0.05
N THR A 48 5.58 -1.55 0.45
CA THR A 48 6.24 -1.37 1.75
C THR A 48 5.32 -0.56 2.65
N TYR A 49 5.26 -0.94 3.93
CA TYR A 49 4.48 -0.23 4.92
C TYR A 49 5.13 -0.39 6.30
N ASP A 50 5.13 0.70 7.05
CA ASP A 50 5.41 0.76 8.48
C ASP A 50 4.32 1.66 9.08
N LEU A 51 3.49 1.10 9.97
CA LEU A 51 2.27 1.75 10.46
C LEU A 51 2.40 2.05 11.94
N ASP A 52 2.20 3.31 12.33
CA ASP A 52 1.88 3.71 13.69
C ASP A 52 0.40 4.15 13.75
N THR A 53 -0.48 3.17 13.93
CA THR A 53 -1.93 3.44 14.00
C THR A 53 -2.34 4.25 15.23
N ALA A 54 -1.51 4.27 16.28
CA ALA A 54 -1.78 5.05 17.48
C ALA A 54 -1.47 6.54 17.25
N ALA A 55 -0.37 6.83 16.55
CA ALA A 55 -0.01 8.17 16.10
C ALA A 55 -0.80 8.64 14.87
N ARG A 56 -1.46 7.71 14.15
CA ARG A 56 -2.07 7.91 12.82
C ARG A 56 -1.05 8.34 11.77
N GLU A 57 0.11 7.68 11.81
CA GLU A 57 1.23 7.94 10.92
C GLU A 57 1.67 6.64 10.24
N ALA A 58 2.27 6.74 9.05
CA ALA A 58 2.90 5.62 8.38
C ALA A 58 3.98 6.06 7.40
N ARG A 59 4.96 5.17 7.20
CA ARG A 59 5.84 5.18 6.03
C ARG A 59 5.33 4.15 5.03
N LEU A 60 4.87 4.61 3.87
CA LEU A 60 4.25 3.76 2.85
C LEU A 60 4.98 3.86 1.52
N GLY A 61 5.09 2.75 0.79
CA GLY A 61 5.83 2.74 -0.46
C GLY A 61 5.64 1.49 -1.31
N ALA A 62 6.52 1.36 -2.29
CA ALA A 62 6.69 0.15 -3.09
C ALA A 62 8.16 -0.04 -3.48
N ASP A 63 8.58 -1.28 -3.63
CA ASP A 63 9.96 -1.62 -3.96
C ASP A 63 10.33 -1.35 -5.44
N LYS A 64 11.62 -1.44 -5.74
CA LYS A 64 12.21 -1.24 -7.08
C LYS A 64 11.67 -2.18 -8.15
N ASN A 65 11.21 -3.36 -7.74
CA ASN A 65 10.67 -4.37 -8.65
C ASN A 65 9.21 -4.08 -9.02
N TRP A 66 8.57 -3.11 -8.36
CA TRP A 66 7.19 -2.74 -8.66
C TRP A 66 7.04 -2.20 -10.09
N ALA A 67 6.20 -2.87 -10.88
CA ALA A 67 6.01 -2.54 -12.29
C ALA A 67 5.08 -1.32 -12.52
N LEU A 68 4.21 -0.99 -11.56
CA LEU A 68 3.19 0.03 -11.74
C LEU A 68 3.71 1.44 -11.39
N PRO A 69 3.17 2.50 -12.03
CA PRO A 69 3.69 3.85 -11.87
C PRO A 69 3.33 4.47 -10.51
N LYS A 70 4.16 5.42 -10.06
CA LYS A 70 4.01 6.15 -8.78
C LYS A 70 2.57 6.61 -8.45
N PRO A 71 1.79 7.21 -9.39
CA PRO A 71 0.42 7.65 -9.09
C PRO A 71 -0.56 6.51 -8.83
N PHE A 72 -0.30 5.31 -9.37
CA PHE A 72 -1.10 4.13 -9.10
C PHE A 72 -0.88 3.64 -7.67
N VAL A 73 0.40 3.48 -7.27
CA VAL A 73 0.78 3.06 -5.92
C VAL A 73 0.23 4.02 -4.87
N LYS A 74 0.40 5.34 -5.10
CA LYS A 74 -0.16 6.39 -4.24
C LYS A 74 -1.68 6.25 -4.06
N GLY A 75 -2.40 5.99 -5.15
CA GLY A 75 -3.86 5.80 -5.11
C GLY A 75 -4.30 4.57 -4.32
N VAL A 76 -3.54 3.47 -4.38
CA VAL A 76 -3.81 2.28 -3.56
C VAL A 76 -3.68 2.62 -2.07
N HIS A 77 -2.56 3.22 -1.64
CA HIS A 77 -2.36 3.61 -0.24
C HIS A 77 -3.45 4.57 0.28
N THR A 78 -3.76 5.61 -0.49
CA THR A 78 -4.85 6.55 -0.17
C THR A 78 -6.17 5.81 0.04
N ARG A 79 -6.50 4.83 -0.81
CA ARG A 79 -7.75 4.08 -0.69
C ARG A 79 -7.74 3.11 0.50
N MET A 80 -6.61 2.47 0.80
CA MET A 80 -6.47 1.57 1.94
C MET A 80 -6.77 2.31 3.24
N ILE A 81 -6.17 3.50 3.44
CA ILE A 81 -6.40 4.32 4.64
C ILE A 81 -7.85 4.81 4.69
N ASN A 82 -8.42 5.30 3.59
CA ASN A 82 -9.81 5.75 3.54
C ASN A 82 -10.84 4.64 3.81
N ARG A 83 -10.51 3.38 3.50
CA ARG A 83 -11.45 2.26 3.64
C ARG A 83 -11.32 1.53 4.97
N PHE A 84 -10.08 1.30 5.43
CA PHE A 84 -9.79 0.45 6.60
C PHE A 84 -9.20 1.24 7.78
N GLY A 85 -8.90 2.53 7.59
CA GLY A 85 -8.54 3.44 8.67
C GLY A 85 -9.77 3.92 9.46
N PRO A 86 -9.56 4.79 10.46
CA PRO A 86 -10.64 5.43 11.20
C PRO A 86 -11.68 6.12 10.29
N THR A 87 -12.93 6.22 10.71
CA THR A 87 -14.01 6.83 9.91
C THR A 87 -13.76 8.29 9.53
N ASP A 88 -12.92 8.99 10.31
CA ASP A 88 -12.51 10.38 10.09
C ASP A 88 -11.18 10.51 9.33
N ALA A 89 -10.60 9.40 8.86
CA ALA A 89 -9.31 9.39 8.20
C ALA A 89 -9.31 10.26 6.92
N ASN A 90 -8.30 11.13 6.80
CA ASN A 90 -8.05 11.90 5.60
C ASN A 90 -6.56 11.89 5.26
N PRO A 91 -6.08 10.89 4.50
CA PRO A 91 -4.67 10.64 4.34
C PRO A 91 -3.95 11.75 3.55
N HIS A 92 -2.94 12.33 4.18
CA HIS A 92 -1.99 13.24 3.59
C HIS A 92 -0.67 12.51 3.31
N LEU A 93 -0.30 12.37 2.03
CA LEU A 93 0.90 11.64 1.61
C LEU A 93 1.95 12.62 1.09
N GLU A 94 2.99 12.86 1.89
CA GLU A 94 4.17 13.65 1.56
C GLU A 94 5.26 12.75 0.98
N GLU A 95 5.93 13.17 -0.10
CA GLU A 95 6.97 12.34 -0.70
C GLU A 95 8.22 12.34 0.18
N SER A 96 8.82 11.16 0.38
CA SER A 96 10.03 10.98 1.17
C SER A 96 11.13 10.33 0.32
N GLU A 97 12.36 10.34 0.83
CA GLU A 97 13.48 9.71 0.14
C GLU A 97 13.40 8.18 0.28
N PRO A 98 13.46 7.42 -0.84
CA PRO A 98 13.46 5.95 -0.79
C PRO A 98 14.66 5.40 -0.03
N GLU A 99 14.44 4.39 0.80
CA GLU A 99 15.49 3.69 1.53
C GLU A 99 15.66 2.25 1.05
N GLY A 100 16.92 1.79 0.97
CA GLY A 100 17.24 0.41 0.59
C GLY A 100 16.73 0.02 -0.80
N ASP A 101 15.70 -0.84 -0.84
CA ASP A 101 15.10 -1.37 -2.07
C ASP A 101 13.83 -0.64 -2.51
N GLU A 102 13.48 0.47 -1.86
CA GLU A 102 12.31 1.27 -2.20
C GLU A 102 12.46 2.02 -3.53
N LYS A 103 11.37 2.10 -4.29
CA LYS A 103 11.25 2.88 -5.53
C LYS A 103 10.53 4.20 -5.30
N PHE A 104 9.45 4.12 -4.53
CA PHE A 104 8.60 5.23 -4.17
C PHE A 104 8.27 5.09 -2.69
N VAL A 105 8.31 6.20 -1.96
CA VAL A 105 7.94 6.22 -0.56
C VAL A 105 7.29 7.54 -0.19
N TRP A 106 6.43 7.48 0.81
CA TRP A 106 5.71 8.60 1.38
C TRP A 106 5.69 8.49 2.90
N GLU A 107 5.88 9.63 3.57
CA GLU A 107 5.41 9.79 4.94
C GLU A 107 3.93 10.18 4.88
N VAL A 108 3.13 9.54 5.72
CA VAL A 108 1.67 9.61 5.64
C VAL A 108 1.08 9.88 7.01
N THR A 109 0.16 10.84 7.07
CA THR A 109 -0.65 11.12 8.26
C THR A 109 -2.13 11.04 7.87
N TRP A 110 -3.04 10.65 8.79
CA TRP A 110 -4.47 10.56 8.47
C TRP A 110 -5.44 10.88 9.61
#